data_AF-A0A219AR83-F1
#
_entry.id   AF-A0A219AR83-F1
#
_cell.length_a   1.000
_cell.length_b   1.000
_cell.length_c   1.000
_cell.angle_alpha   90.00
_cell.angle_beta   90.00
_cell.angle_gamma   90.00
#
_symmetry.space_group_name_H-M   'P 1'
#
loop_
_entity.id
_entity.type
_entity.pdbx_description
1 polymer ?
#
loop_
_entity_poly.entity_id
_entity_poly.type
_entity_poly.pdbx_seq_one_letter_code
_entity_poly.pdbx_strand_id
1 'polypeptide(L)'
;MDGVFDDSPWRYVIPIIDYADRACHGNFGLLLTLIFVLVYYALLGGGLGLLLQTFFVGLQYHHTLQEIVLSFGHSLYGIIISVAGAVGIAVFAISHFFRPGVTLEGPARPFLVPCKTTHVRLFPKKHSFGYSYLVVGVPVGSKGNFNGMLAIDDRFNGFWSFMCRLVRGGWYTVNASDYLQRGISSDGLRGKLDEYLQSQVRALNHPTFPMPT
;
A
#
# COMPACT_ATOMS: atom_id res chain seq x y z
N MET A 1 -14.29 -15.93 38.17
CA MET A 1 -15.40 -15.00 38.39
C MET A 1 -14.94 -13.64 37.87
N ASP A 2 -15.48 -13.00 36.83
CA ASP A 2 -16.64 -13.22 35.96
C ASP A 2 -16.30 -12.54 34.62
N GLY A 3 -16.45 -13.23 33.48
CA GLY A 3 -16.12 -12.74 32.13
C GLY A 3 -17.05 -11.66 31.59
N VAL A 4 -17.53 -10.77 32.46
CA VAL A 4 -18.56 -9.74 32.19
C VAL A 4 -17.94 -8.46 31.61
N PHE A 5 -16.61 -8.32 31.60
CA PHE A 5 -15.93 -7.07 31.21
C PHE A 5 -15.02 -7.15 29.98
N ASP A 6 -14.89 -8.30 29.33
CA ASP A 6 -13.92 -8.47 28.24
C ASP A 6 -14.27 -7.67 26.97
N ASP A 7 -15.56 -7.39 26.74
CA ASP A 7 -16.06 -6.61 25.59
C ASP A 7 -16.46 -5.17 25.97
N SER A 8 -16.15 -4.75 27.20
CA SER A 8 -16.65 -3.50 27.76
C SER A 8 -15.70 -2.33 27.54
N PRO A 9 -16.20 -1.13 27.13
CA PRO A 9 -15.36 0.08 27.05
C PRO A 9 -14.72 0.44 28.41
N TRP A 10 -15.27 -0.07 29.51
CA TRP A 10 -14.73 0.06 30.86
C TRP A 10 -13.33 -0.55 31.02
N ARG A 11 -12.91 -1.53 30.19
CA ARG A 11 -11.57 -2.12 30.24
C ARG A 11 -10.45 -1.10 29.98
N TYR A 12 -10.71 -0.08 29.17
CA TYR A 12 -9.76 1.00 28.92
C TYR A 12 -9.89 2.14 29.94
N VAL A 13 -11.09 2.35 30.49
CA VAL A 13 -11.37 3.44 31.43
C VAL A 13 -10.88 3.13 32.84
N ILE A 14 -11.05 1.88 33.30
CA ILE A 14 -10.61 1.44 34.64
C ILE A 14 -9.11 1.68 34.88
N PRO A 15 -8.17 1.31 33.98
CA PRO A 15 -6.75 1.60 34.19
C PRO A 15 -6.42 3.09 34.12
N ILE A 16 -7.20 3.91 33.39
CA ILE A 16 -7.04 5.38 33.38
C ILE A 16 -7.46 5.97 34.73
N ILE A 17 -8.57 5.49 35.30
CA ILE A 17 -9.06 5.92 36.62
C ILE A 17 -8.12 5.47 37.73
N ASP A 18 -7.67 4.20 37.69
CA ASP A 18 -6.71 3.65 38.66
C ASP A 18 -5.34 4.37 38.57
N TYR A 19 -4.91 4.73 37.36
CA TYR A 19 -3.72 5.55 37.15
C TYR A 19 -3.90 6.98 37.66
N ALA A 20 -5.06 7.61 37.45
CA ALA A 20 -5.36 8.94 37.97
C ALA A 20 -5.40 8.95 39.50
N ASP A 21 -6.00 7.92 40.12
CA ASP A 21 -6.06 7.77 41.57
C ASP A 21 -4.67 7.51 42.18
N ARG A 22 -3.85 6.68 41.53
CA ARG A 22 -2.46 6.41 41.93
C ARG A 22 -1.53 7.61 41.71
N ALA A 23 -1.77 8.44 40.69
CA ALA A 23 -1.07 9.69 40.47
C ALA A 23 -1.46 10.76 41.52
N CYS A 24 -2.74 10.80 41.91
CA CYS A 24 -3.24 11.69 42.96
C CYS A 24 -2.75 11.29 44.36
N HIS A 25 -2.71 9.99 44.68
CA HIS A 25 -2.35 9.50 46.02
C HIS A 25 -0.86 9.19 46.19
N GLY A 26 -0.15 8.74 45.16
CA GLY A 26 1.25 8.31 45.25
C GLY A 26 2.29 9.41 44.99
N ASN A 27 1.92 10.46 44.24
CA ASN A 27 2.86 11.47 43.74
C ASN A 27 2.31 12.90 43.84
N PHE A 28 1.49 13.18 44.86
CA PHE A 28 0.92 14.52 45.14
C PHE A 28 1.99 15.62 45.11
N GLY A 29 3.21 15.33 45.59
CA GLY A 29 4.36 16.24 45.53
C GLY A 29 4.77 16.62 44.10
N LEU A 30 4.77 15.67 43.16
CA LEU A 30 5.12 15.93 41.75
C LEU A 30 4.05 16.82 41.09
N LEU A 31 2.77 16.52 41.33
CA LEU A 31 1.65 17.30 40.81
C LEU A 31 1.68 18.76 41.32
N LEU A 32 1.95 18.93 42.62
CA LEU A 32 2.09 20.23 43.26
C LEU A 32 3.33 21.00 42.74
N THR A 33 4.45 20.31 42.49
CA THR A 33 5.63 20.94 41.86
C THR A 33 5.37 21.37 40.42
N LEU A 34 4.65 20.58 39.60
CA LEU A 34 4.28 20.96 38.23
C LEU A 34 3.33 22.16 38.20
N ILE A 35 2.34 22.19 39.10
CA ILE A 35 1.45 23.34 39.26
C ILE A 35 2.25 24.59 39.68
N PHE A 36 3.19 24.44 40.62
CA PHE A 36 4.04 25.54 41.08
C PHE A 36 4.96 26.05 39.95
N VAL A 37 5.52 25.16 39.13
CA VAL A 37 6.31 25.52 37.93
C VAL A 37 5.45 26.29 36.92
N LEU A 38 4.21 25.84 36.68
CA LEU A 38 3.29 26.45 35.72
C LEU A 38 2.83 27.84 36.18
N VAL A 39 2.53 28.00 37.48
CA VAL A 39 2.20 29.28 38.11
C VAL A 39 3.40 30.23 38.11
N TYR A 40 4.60 29.73 38.46
CA TYR A 40 5.85 30.49 38.40
C TYR A 40 6.14 31.00 36.98
N TYR A 41 5.92 30.15 35.97
CA TYR A 41 6.09 30.54 34.57
C TYR A 41 5.09 31.61 34.13
N ALA A 42 3.81 31.44 34.48
CA ALA A 42 2.76 32.39 34.14
C ALA A 42 2.99 33.79 34.76
N LEU A 43 3.67 33.85 35.92
CA LEU A 43 3.90 35.10 36.65
C LEU A 43 5.28 35.74 36.38
N LEU A 44 6.33 34.96 36.17
CA LEU A 44 7.73 35.43 36.15
C LEU A 44 8.47 35.19 34.83
N GLY A 45 7.86 34.51 33.85
CA GLY A 45 8.17 34.59 32.40
C GLY A 45 9.61 34.33 31.91
N GLY A 46 10.55 33.93 32.76
CA GLY A 46 11.94 33.71 32.39
C GLY A 46 12.19 32.33 31.79
N GLY A 47 12.48 32.25 30.49
CA GLY A 47 12.70 30.98 29.77
C GLY A 47 13.86 30.12 30.31
N LEU A 48 14.88 30.74 30.91
CA LEU A 48 16.04 30.03 31.48
C LEU A 48 15.70 29.34 32.81
N GLY A 49 14.85 29.97 33.63
CA GLY A 49 14.35 29.38 34.87
C GLY A 49 13.51 28.13 34.62
N LEU A 50 12.68 28.17 33.56
CA LEU A 50 11.94 26.99 33.10
C LEU A 50 12.84 25.83 32.68
N LEU A 51 13.87 26.10 31.87
CA LEU A 51 14.79 25.06 31.44
C LEU A 51 15.51 24.40 32.62
N LEU A 52 15.98 25.21 33.57
CA LEU A 52 16.65 24.67 34.75
C LEU A 52 15.70 23.86 35.62
N GLN A 53 14.47 24.34 35.83
CA GLN A 53 13.50 23.68 36.70
C GLN A 53 12.96 22.39 36.07
N THR A 54 12.68 22.39 34.77
CA THR A 54 12.30 21.17 34.03
C THR A 54 13.45 20.14 34.01
N PHE A 55 14.70 20.58 33.88
CA PHE A 55 15.87 19.71 33.97
C PHE A 55 16.03 19.07 35.36
N PHE A 56 15.90 19.84 36.44
CA PHE A 56 16.00 19.31 37.81
C PHE A 56 14.85 18.35 38.15
N VAL A 57 13.61 18.69 37.77
CA VAL A 57 12.44 17.80 37.95
C VAL A 57 12.62 16.52 37.12
N GLY A 58 13.13 16.64 35.90
CA GLY A 58 13.46 15.52 35.03
C GLY A 58 14.50 14.57 35.64
N LEU A 59 15.53 15.11 36.30
CA LEU A 59 16.54 14.31 37.01
C LEU A 59 15.97 13.64 38.28
N GLN A 60 15.17 14.36 39.06
CA GLN A 60 14.63 13.88 40.33
C GLN A 60 13.61 12.76 40.16
N TYR A 61 12.82 12.79 39.09
CA TYR A 61 11.72 11.85 38.83
C TYR A 61 11.90 11.03 37.54
N HIS A 62 13.15 10.86 37.09
CA HIS A 62 13.50 10.24 35.81
C HIS A 62 12.88 8.84 35.63
N HIS A 63 12.91 8.01 36.67
CA HIS A 63 12.40 6.63 36.60
C HIS A 63 10.87 6.58 36.39
N THR A 64 10.12 7.44 37.10
CA THR A 64 8.67 7.56 36.92
C THR A 64 8.30 8.19 35.58
N LEU A 65 9.10 9.14 35.08
CA LEU A 65 8.85 9.75 33.76
C LEU A 65 9.05 8.74 32.62
N GLN A 66 10.05 7.85 32.72
CA GLN A 66 10.28 6.81 31.71
C GLN A 66 9.12 5.83 31.61
N GLU A 67 8.56 5.38 32.73
CA GLU A 67 7.40 4.47 32.74
C GLU A 67 6.16 5.13 32.12
N ILE A 68 5.93 6.40 32.41
CA ILE A 68 4.81 7.17 31.86
C ILE A 68 4.97 7.37 30.36
N VAL A 69 6.17 7.75 29.89
CA VAL A 69 6.46 7.98 28.47
C VAL A 69 6.33 6.68 27.67
N LEU A 70 6.81 5.55 28.19
CA LEU A 70 6.71 4.26 27.51
C LEU A 70 5.27 3.74 27.48
N SER A 71 4.52 3.86 28.58
CA SER A 71 3.11 3.47 28.66
C SER A 71 2.23 4.30 27.73
N PHE A 72 2.39 5.63 27.77
CA PHE A 72 1.65 6.55 26.90
C PHE A 72 2.04 6.37 25.43
N GLY A 73 3.33 6.16 25.16
CA GLY A 73 3.82 5.80 23.82
C GLY A 73 3.14 4.54 23.29
N HIS A 74 3.13 3.45 24.06
CA HIS A 74 2.51 2.19 23.63
C HIS A 74 1.00 2.34 23.38
N SER A 75 0.28 3.08 24.24
CA SER A 75 -1.14 3.37 24.05
C SER A 75 -1.41 4.19 22.79
N LEU A 76 -0.60 5.23 22.52
CA LEU A 76 -0.73 6.03 21.31
C LEU A 76 -0.43 5.23 20.04
N TYR A 77 0.60 4.37 20.07
CA TYR A 77 0.91 3.47 18.95
C TYR A 77 -0.25 2.52 18.64
N GLY A 78 -0.89 1.95 19.67
CA GLY A 78 -2.06 1.08 19.49
C GLY A 78 -3.23 1.79 18.82
N ILE A 79 -3.50 3.04 19.21
CA ILE A 79 -4.57 3.86 18.62
C ILE A 79 -4.24 4.19 17.16
N ILE A 80 -3.00 4.63 16.87
CA ILE A 80 -2.56 5.00 15.51
C ILE A 80 -2.67 3.79 14.57
N ILE A 81 -2.20 2.61 15.00
CA ILE A 81 -2.28 1.38 14.19
C ILE A 81 -3.73 1.00 13.92
N SER A 82 -4.60 1.08 14.93
CA SER A 82 -6.02 0.74 14.80
C SER A 82 -6.75 1.67 13.83
N VAL A 83 -6.50 2.98 13.93
CA VAL A 83 -7.08 3.99 13.03
C VAL A 83 -6.56 3.80 11.61
N ALA A 84 -5.25 3.61 11.44
CA ALA A 84 -4.66 3.36 10.12
C ALA A 84 -5.22 2.08 9.47
N GLY A 85 -5.40 1.01 10.27
CA GLY A 85 -6.02 -0.24 9.83
C GLY A 85 -7.47 -0.04 9.38
N ALA A 86 -8.28 0.65 10.19
CA ALA A 86 -9.68 0.94 9.87
C ALA A 86 -9.81 1.77 8.57
N VAL A 87 -8.96 2.79 8.40
CA VAL A 87 -8.89 3.59 7.17
C VAL A 87 -8.50 2.73 5.97
N GLY A 88 -7.50 1.86 6.12
CA GLY A 88 -7.08 0.94 5.05
C GLY A 88 -8.21 0.00 4.60
N ILE A 89 -8.94 -0.59 5.56
CA ILE A 89 -10.09 -1.47 5.28
C ILE A 89 -11.21 -0.70 4.59
N ALA A 90 -11.53 0.50 5.06
CA ALA A 90 -12.57 1.34 4.45
C ALA A 90 -12.22 1.70 3.00
N VAL A 91 -10.98 2.13 2.74
CA VAL A 91 -10.49 2.41 1.38
C VAL A 91 -10.56 1.16 0.50
N PHE A 92 -10.16 0.00 1.02
CA PHE A 92 -10.23 -1.26 0.30
C PHE A 92 -11.68 -1.64 -0.04
N ALA A 93 -12.60 -1.55 0.92
CA ALA A 93 -14.02 -1.85 0.72
C ALA A 93 -14.68 -0.90 -0.30
N ILE A 94 -14.42 0.40 -0.18
CA ILE A 94 -14.88 1.42 -1.13
C ILE A 94 -14.31 1.11 -2.53
N SER A 95 -13.02 0.81 -2.63
CA SER A 95 -12.39 0.49 -3.91
C SER A 95 -12.98 -0.76 -4.58
N HIS A 96 -13.42 -1.73 -3.77
CA HIS A 96 -14.03 -2.96 -4.26
C HIS A 96 -15.46 -2.70 -4.75
N PHE A 97 -16.21 -1.88 -4.01
CA PHE A 97 -17.57 -1.51 -4.36
C PHE A 97 -17.64 -0.63 -5.62
N PHE A 98 -16.72 0.32 -5.74
CA PHE A 98 -16.61 1.19 -6.91
C PHE A 98 -15.78 0.57 -8.05
N ARG A 99 -15.59 -0.75 -8.12
CA ARG A 99 -15.01 -1.38 -9.31
C ARG A 99 -16.02 -1.23 -10.44
N PRO A 100 -15.81 -0.35 -11.44
CA PRO A 100 -16.66 -0.37 -12.61
C PRO A 100 -16.49 -1.74 -13.25
N GLY A 101 -17.58 -2.49 -13.38
CA GLY A 101 -17.58 -3.69 -14.21
C GLY A 101 -17.18 -3.24 -15.61
N VAL A 102 -16.00 -3.66 -16.07
CA VAL A 102 -15.55 -3.32 -17.42
C VAL A 102 -16.47 -4.05 -18.40
N THR A 103 -17.45 -3.34 -18.94
CA THR A 103 -18.24 -3.76 -20.09
C THR A 103 -17.33 -3.75 -21.29
N LEU A 104 -16.85 -4.93 -21.64
CA LEU A 104 -15.99 -5.12 -22.80
C LEU A 104 -16.83 -4.98 -24.06
N GLU A 105 -16.77 -3.83 -24.71
CA GLU A 105 -17.31 -3.65 -26.06
C GLU A 105 -16.37 -4.33 -27.07
N GLY A 106 -16.45 -5.66 -27.15
CA GLY A 106 -15.68 -6.47 -28.08
C GLY A 106 -15.99 -7.97 -27.95
N PRO A 107 -15.82 -8.75 -29.04
CA PRO A 107 -16.26 -10.15 -29.08
C PRO A 107 -15.43 -11.13 -28.22
N ALA A 108 -14.30 -10.71 -27.65
CA ALA A 108 -13.40 -11.61 -26.92
C ALA A 108 -12.97 -10.99 -25.59
N ARG A 109 -13.10 -11.74 -24.49
CA ARG A 109 -12.61 -11.36 -23.15
C ARG A 109 -11.17 -11.81 -22.95
N PRO A 110 -10.32 -11.04 -22.25
CA PRO A 110 -9.03 -11.56 -21.84
C PRO A 110 -9.19 -12.79 -20.96
N PHE A 111 -8.29 -13.76 -21.13
CA PHE A 111 -8.35 -15.02 -20.42
C PHE A 111 -6.96 -15.47 -19.98
N LEU A 112 -6.95 -16.21 -18.87
CA LEU A 112 -5.75 -16.79 -18.28
C LEU A 112 -5.81 -18.30 -18.50
N VAL A 113 -4.79 -18.86 -19.15
CA VAL A 113 -4.66 -20.29 -19.37
C VAL A 113 -3.52 -20.82 -18.51
N PRO A 114 -3.81 -21.67 -17.50
CA PRO A 114 -2.77 -22.40 -16.81
C PRO A 114 -2.21 -23.45 -17.77
N CYS A 115 -0.88 -23.45 -17.96
CA CYS A 115 -0.19 -24.38 -18.84
C CYS A 115 0.93 -25.10 -18.10
N LYS A 116 1.36 -26.24 -18.65
CA LYS A 116 2.49 -27.02 -18.12
C LYS A 116 3.31 -27.54 -19.28
N THR A 117 4.58 -27.16 -19.33
CA THR A 117 5.53 -27.71 -20.31
C THR A 117 6.30 -28.82 -19.63
N THR A 118 6.22 -30.03 -20.20
CA THR A 118 7.04 -31.16 -19.79
C THR A 118 8.08 -31.42 -20.86
N HIS A 119 9.35 -31.40 -20.48
CA HIS A 119 10.44 -31.76 -21.35
C HIS A 119 11.12 -33.02 -20.82
N VAL A 120 11.25 -34.01 -21.68
CA VAL A 120 11.94 -35.26 -21.38
C VAL A 120 13.06 -35.43 -22.39
N ARG A 121 14.30 -35.43 -21.89
CA ARG A 121 15.48 -35.76 -22.70
C ARG A 121 15.90 -37.19 -22.40
N LEU A 122 16.11 -37.98 -23.46
CA LEU A 122 16.49 -39.39 -23.35
C LEU A 122 18.00 -39.62 -23.53
N PHE A 123 18.72 -38.72 -24.23
CA PHE A 123 20.17 -38.77 -24.43
C PHE A 123 20.80 -37.38 -24.28
N PRO A 124 22.05 -37.25 -23.78
CA PRO A 124 22.96 -38.31 -23.30
C PRO A 124 22.74 -38.75 -21.83
N LYS A 125 21.94 -38.02 -21.05
CA LYS A 125 21.57 -38.37 -19.68
C LYS A 125 20.07 -38.16 -19.51
N LYS A 126 19.35 -39.17 -19.00
CA LYS A 126 17.90 -39.12 -18.82
C LYS A 126 17.55 -38.00 -17.83
N HIS A 127 16.82 -37.00 -18.32
CA HIS A 127 16.36 -35.89 -17.49
C HIS A 127 14.95 -35.51 -17.91
N SER A 128 14.04 -35.49 -16.95
CA SER A 128 12.67 -35.01 -17.12
C SER A 128 12.48 -33.80 -16.22
N PHE A 129 12.04 -32.70 -16.80
CA PHE A 129 11.58 -31.55 -16.05
C PHE A 129 10.19 -31.15 -16.52
N GLY A 130 9.41 -30.60 -15.60
CA GLY A 130 8.11 -30.02 -15.89
C GLY A 130 7.99 -28.71 -15.16
N TYR A 131 7.61 -27.66 -15.88
CA TYR A 131 7.35 -26.35 -15.26
C TYR A 131 5.95 -25.89 -15.65
N SER A 132 5.23 -25.41 -14.65
CA SER A 132 3.96 -24.73 -14.85
C SER A 132 4.24 -23.30 -15.29
N TYR A 133 3.50 -22.82 -16.28
CA TYR A 133 3.57 -21.44 -16.75
C TYR A 133 2.15 -20.93 -17.00
N LEU A 134 1.97 -19.62 -16.87
CA LEU A 134 0.69 -18.95 -17.10
C LEU A 134 0.74 -18.24 -18.45
N VAL A 135 -0.23 -18.53 -19.32
CA VAL A 135 -0.42 -17.80 -20.58
C VAL A 135 -1.58 -16.84 -20.43
N VAL A 136 -1.38 -15.60 -20.88
CA VAL A 136 -2.41 -14.56 -20.87
C VAL A 136 -2.80 -14.23 -22.30
N GLY A 137 -4.04 -14.52 -22.66
CA GLY A 137 -4.62 -14.09 -23.92
C GLY A 137 -5.23 -12.70 -23.78
N VAL A 138 -4.65 -11.70 -24.44
CA VAL A 138 -5.18 -10.34 -24.48
C VAL A 138 -5.71 -10.02 -25.88
N PRO A 139 -7.03 -9.82 -26.05
CA PRO A 139 -7.61 -9.38 -27.31
C PRO A 139 -7.10 -7.98 -27.66
N VAL A 140 -6.69 -7.79 -28.91
CA VAL A 140 -6.21 -6.48 -29.41
C VAL A 140 -7.33 -5.45 -29.30
N GLY A 141 -7.04 -4.31 -28.66
CA GLY A 141 -8.01 -3.25 -28.39
C GLY A 141 -8.63 -3.32 -26.98
N SER A 142 -8.38 -4.39 -26.21
CA SER A 142 -8.77 -4.44 -24.80
C SER A 142 -7.97 -3.43 -23.99
N LYS A 143 -8.65 -2.69 -23.11
CA LYS A 143 -8.04 -1.73 -22.17
C LYS A 143 -8.75 -1.82 -20.81
N GLY A 144 -8.02 -1.49 -19.75
CA GLY A 144 -8.53 -1.41 -18.39
C GLY A 144 -8.22 -2.64 -17.54
N ASN A 145 -8.92 -2.76 -16.42
CA ASN A 145 -8.64 -3.72 -15.38
C ASN A 145 -9.73 -4.79 -15.28
N PHE A 146 -9.33 -6.04 -15.45
CA PHE A 146 -10.18 -7.23 -15.45
C PHE A 146 -10.13 -7.89 -14.09
N ASN A 147 -11.18 -7.65 -13.31
CA ASN A 147 -11.43 -8.24 -11.99
C ASN A 147 -10.29 -8.10 -10.97
N GLY A 148 -9.41 -7.10 -11.13
CA GLY A 148 -8.22 -6.93 -10.28
C GLY A 148 -7.13 -7.98 -10.51
N MET A 149 -7.27 -8.85 -11.51
CA MET A 149 -6.28 -9.89 -11.81
C MET A 149 -5.39 -9.52 -12.99
N LEU A 150 -5.94 -8.83 -13.98
CA LEU A 150 -5.24 -8.43 -15.19
C LEU A 150 -5.48 -6.95 -15.49
N ALA A 151 -4.42 -6.14 -15.55
CA ALA A 151 -4.49 -4.74 -15.96
C ALA A 151 -3.85 -4.57 -17.35
N ILE A 152 -4.57 -3.94 -18.29
CA ILE A 152 -4.17 -3.81 -19.69
C ILE A 152 -4.13 -2.33 -20.07
N ASP A 153 -2.95 -1.85 -20.50
CA ASP A 153 -2.72 -0.46 -20.91
C ASP A 153 -3.21 0.58 -19.89
N ASP A 154 -3.05 0.25 -18.61
CA ASP A 154 -3.60 1.02 -17.51
C ASP A 154 -2.68 2.21 -17.18
N ARG A 155 -2.84 3.31 -17.93
CA ARG A 155 -2.04 4.54 -17.77
C ARG A 155 -2.56 5.36 -16.61
N PHE A 156 -2.17 5.00 -15.39
CA PHE A 156 -2.42 5.82 -14.21
C PHE A 156 -1.16 6.58 -13.81
N ASN A 157 -1.18 7.92 -13.92
CA ASN A 157 -0.07 8.79 -13.50
C ASN A 157 -0.38 9.46 -12.14
N GLY A 158 0.55 9.41 -11.18
CA GLY A 158 0.50 10.19 -9.93
C GLY A 158 0.57 9.40 -8.61
N PHE A 159 0.61 10.10 -7.48
CA PHE A 159 0.63 9.46 -6.14
C PHE A 159 -0.66 8.67 -5.86
N TRP A 160 -1.80 9.20 -6.30
CA TRP A 160 -3.10 8.51 -6.19
C TRP A 160 -3.18 7.26 -7.08
N SER A 161 -2.43 7.24 -8.19
CA SER A 161 -2.24 6.05 -9.04
C SER A 161 -1.48 4.95 -8.29
N PHE A 162 -0.39 5.27 -7.60
CA PHE A 162 0.36 4.28 -6.83
C PHE A 162 -0.50 3.63 -5.73
N MET A 163 -1.25 4.44 -4.99
CA MET A 163 -2.19 3.97 -3.98
C MET A 163 -3.32 3.13 -4.61
N CYS A 164 -3.89 3.59 -5.73
CA CYS A 164 -4.86 2.80 -6.48
C CYS A 164 -4.26 1.51 -7.05
N ARG A 165 -2.98 1.46 -7.42
CA ARG A 165 -2.32 0.23 -7.90
C ARG A 165 -2.07 -0.76 -6.76
N LEU A 166 -1.79 -0.29 -5.54
CA LEU A 166 -1.71 -1.17 -4.38
C LEU A 166 -3.07 -1.76 -4.00
N VAL A 167 -4.15 -1.00 -4.20
CA VAL A 167 -5.51 -1.38 -3.78
C VAL A 167 -6.32 -2.07 -4.90
N ARG A 168 -6.09 -1.68 -6.15
CA ARG A 168 -6.82 -2.10 -7.37
C ARG A 168 -5.93 -2.78 -8.40
N GLY A 169 -4.61 -2.80 -8.23
CA GLY A 169 -3.68 -3.26 -9.27
C GLY A 169 -3.91 -4.71 -9.68
N GLY A 170 -3.89 -4.95 -11.00
CA GLY A 170 -3.90 -6.29 -11.55
C GLY A 170 -2.68 -7.08 -11.09
N TRP A 171 -2.87 -8.31 -10.62
CA TRP A 171 -1.77 -9.25 -10.35
C TRP A 171 -0.80 -9.38 -11.53
N TYR A 172 -1.32 -9.26 -12.76
CA TYR A 172 -0.56 -9.25 -13.98
C TYR A 172 -0.85 -7.96 -14.76
N THR A 173 0.20 -7.24 -15.16
CA THR A 173 0.09 -6.00 -15.94
C THR A 173 0.62 -6.23 -17.34
N VAL A 174 -0.17 -5.88 -18.35
CA VAL A 174 0.18 -5.93 -19.76
C VAL A 174 0.17 -4.50 -20.29
N ASN A 175 1.35 -3.97 -20.57
CA ASN A 175 1.50 -2.66 -21.18
C ASN A 175 1.95 -2.81 -22.63
N ALA A 176 1.22 -2.19 -23.55
CA ALA A 176 1.55 -2.20 -24.96
C ALA A 176 2.94 -1.63 -25.23
N SER A 177 3.50 -0.77 -24.38
CA SER A 177 4.87 -0.27 -24.50
C SER A 177 5.93 -1.39 -24.53
N ASP A 178 5.63 -2.49 -23.83
CA ASP A 178 6.58 -3.58 -23.56
C ASP A 178 6.46 -4.72 -24.57
N TYR A 179 5.38 -4.73 -25.37
CA TYR A 179 5.10 -5.74 -26.38
C TYR A 179 5.09 -5.14 -27.80
N LEU A 180 5.30 -6.00 -28.80
CA LEU A 180 5.48 -5.63 -30.22
C LEU A 180 6.72 -4.73 -30.42
N GLN A 181 6.67 -3.77 -31.34
CA GLN A 181 7.73 -2.79 -31.53
C GLN A 181 7.82 -1.89 -30.29
N ARG A 182 9.00 -1.84 -29.67
CA ARG A 182 9.23 -1.08 -28.43
C ARG A 182 9.02 0.42 -28.70
N GLY A 183 8.15 1.06 -27.92
CA GLY A 183 7.75 2.45 -28.14
C GLY A 183 6.35 2.75 -27.62
N ILE A 184 5.99 4.04 -27.60
CA ILE A 184 4.68 4.53 -27.15
C ILE A 184 3.82 4.77 -28.39
N SER A 185 2.74 4.02 -28.54
CA SER A 185 1.64 4.35 -29.46
C SER A 185 0.51 4.99 -28.66
N SER A 186 -0.16 6.00 -29.23
CA SER A 186 -1.32 6.65 -28.61
C SER A 186 -2.43 5.65 -28.31
N ASP A 187 -2.63 4.69 -29.22
CA ASP A 187 -3.77 3.77 -29.23
C ASP A 187 -3.49 2.42 -28.58
N GLY A 188 -2.32 2.22 -27.97
CA GLY A 188 -1.94 0.97 -27.31
C GLY A 188 -1.64 -0.15 -28.31
N LEU A 189 -1.98 -1.39 -27.94
CA LEU A 189 -1.68 -2.58 -28.77
C LEU A 189 -2.30 -2.51 -30.17
N ARG A 190 -3.49 -1.90 -30.29
CA ARG A 190 -4.20 -1.76 -31.57
C ARG A 190 -3.46 -0.84 -32.54
N GLY A 191 -3.05 0.34 -32.07
CA GLY A 191 -2.30 1.29 -32.91
C GLY A 191 -0.99 0.69 -33.43
N LYS A 192 -0.29 -0.09 -32.61
CA LYS A 192 0.94 -0.78 -33.04
C LYS A 192 0.67 -1.82 -34.12
N LEU A 193 -0.43 -2.57 -33.99
CA LEU A 193 -0.82 -3.53 -35.01
C LEU A 193 -1.15 -2.83 -36.33
N ASP A 194 -1.92 -1.75 -36.28
CA ASP A 194 -2.30 -0.99 -37.47
C ASP A 194 -1.08 -0.36 -38.17
N GLU A 195 -0.14 0.20 -37.41
CA GLU A 195 1.15 0.71 -37.91
C GLU A 195 1.99 -0.39 -38.57
N TYR A 196 2.10 -1.55 -37.92
CA TYR A 196 2.79 -2.70 -38.48
C TYR A 196 2.17 -3.16 -39.80
N LEU A 197 0.84 -3.32 -39.85
CA LEU A 197 0.14 -3.74 -41.07
C LEU A 197 0.32 -2.73 -42.22
N GLN A 198 0.25 -1.43 -41.92
CA GLN A 198 0.52 -0.38 -42.91
C GLN A 198 1.96 -0.44 -43.43
N SER A 199 2.94 -0.73 -42.57
CA SER A 199 4.34 -0.89 -42.96
C SER A 199 4.54 -2.04 -43.94
N GLN A 200 3.86 -3.18 -43.71
CA GLN A 200 3.95 -4.35 -44.60
C GLN A 200 3.31 -4.07 -45.96
N VAL A 201 2.13 -3.42 -45.99
CA VAL A 201 1.48 -3.02 -47.25
C VAL A 201 2.34 -2.02 -48.03
N ARG A 202 2.96 -1.05 -47.35
CA ARG A 202 3.87 -0.08 -47.98
C ARG A 202 5.12 -0.77 -48.56
N ALA A 203 5.70 -1.72 -47.83
CA ALA A 203 6.87 -2.48 -48.29
C ALA A 203 6.55 -3.33 -49.53
N LEU A 204 5.33 -3.87 -49.63
CA LEU A 204 4.87 -4.61 -50.81
C LEU A 204 4.65 -3.69 -52.02
N ASN A 205 4.23 -2.43 -51.81
CA ASN A 205 3.96 -1.46 -52.88
C ASN A 205 5.20 -0.70 -53.37
N HIS A 206 6.30 -0.70 -52.63
CA HIS A 206 7.59 -0.13 -53.02
C HIS A 206 8.72 -1.12 -52.72
N PRO A 207 9.05 -2.04 -53.64
CA PRO A 207 10.15 -2.98 -53.45
C PRO A 207 11.49 -2.23 -53.58
N THR A 208 11.95 -1.60 -52.50
CA THR A 208 13.34 -1.16 -52.40
C THR A 208 14.21 -2.38 -52.07
N PHE A 209 14.64 -3.09 -53.10
CA PHE A 209 15.81 -3.96 -53.05
C PHE A 209 17.00 -3.19 -53.63
N PRO A 210 18.01 -2.78 -52.83
CA PRO A 210 19.33 -2.59 -53.40
C PRO A 210 19.90 -3.98 -53.68
N MET A 211 20.17 -4.26 -54.96
CA MET A 211 20.95 -5.44 -55.35
C MET A 211 22.36 -5.29 -54.75
N PRO A 212 22.87 -6.31 -54.02
CA PRO A 212 24.28 -6.31 -53.65
C PRO A 212 25.12 -6.45 -54.93
N THR A 213 26.00 -5.48 -55.16
CA THR A 213 27.07 -5.52 -56.17
C THR A 213 28.21 -6.43 -55.71
#